data_AF-A0A957N851-F1
#
_entry.id   AF-A0A957N851-F1
#
_cell.length_a   1.000
_cell.length_b   1.000
_cell.length_c   1.000
_cell.angle_alpha   90.00
_cell.angle_beta   90.00
_cell.angle_gamma   90.00
#
_symmetry.space_group_name_H-M   'P 1'
#
loop_
_entity.id
_entity.type
_entity.pdbx_description
1 polymer ?
#
loop_
_entity_poly.entity_id
_entity_poly.type
_entity_poly.pdbx_seq_one_letter_code
_entity_poly.pdbx_strand_id
1 'polypeptide(L)'
;HAFGVYSSEPPTKPFQHQDVQAEVDAMPTRDLESGFMGNARIEGYVVMYGKDGFDAAWAGLLTERGTRTWAMTRDQDMMVDMTRNEYVGRTARVNAEHQFSI
;
A
#
# COMPACT_ATOMS: atom_id res chain seq x y z
N HIS A 1 -14.56 5.78 -1.48
CA HIS A 1 -15.17 5.33 -2.74
C HIS A 1 -16.68 5.55 -2.65
N ALA A 2 -17.33 5.97 -3.73
CA ALA A 2 -18.79 6.06 -3.82
C ALA A 2 -19.24 5.40 -5.11
N PHE A 3 -20.33 4.65 -5.07
CA PHE A 3 -20.95 4.04 -6.26
C PHE A 3 -22.45 4.31 -6.24
N GLY A 4 -23.08 4.30 -7.41
CA GLY A 4 -24.52 4.47 -7.57
C GLY A 4 -25.06 3.39 -8.49
N VAL A 5 -26.25 2.88 -8.16
CA VAL A 5 -27.03 1.96 -8.99
C VAL A 5 -28.32 2.68 -9.37
N TYR A 6 -28.65 2.70 -10.66
CA TYR A 6 -29.77 3.47 -11.21
C TYR A 6 -30.77 2.54 -11.91
N SER A 7 -32.06 2.84 -11.80
CA SER A 7 -33.16 2.12 -12.47
C SER A 7 -34.21 3.10 -12.97
N SER A 8 -34.89 2.75 -14.06
CA SER A 8 -36.10 3.43 -14.51
C SER A 8 -37.36 2.97 -13.75
N GLU A 9 -37.28 1.86 -13.02
CA GLU A 9 -38.35 1.35 -12.17
C GLU A 9 -38.39 2.13 -10.84
N PRO A 10 -39.55 2.66 -10.42
CA PRO A 10 -39.67 3.37 -9.16
C PRO A 10 -39.48 2.41 -7.97
N PRO A 11 -38.81 2.84 -6.88
CA PRO A 11 -38.55 1.95 -5.75
C PRO A 11 -39.84 1.65 -4.99
N THR A 12 -40.00 0.40 -4.55
CA THR A 12 -41.14 -0.03 -3.71
C THR A 12 -41.07 0.46 -2.27
N LYS A 13 -39.91 1.01 -1.86
CA LYS A 13 -39.65 1.59 -0.53
C LYS A 13 -39.06 3.00 -0.71
N PRO A 14 -39.33 3.95 0.21
CA PRO A 14 -38.69 5.27 0.20
C PRO A 14 -37.18 5.16 0.46
N PHE A 15 -36.45 6.26 0.27
CA PHE A 15 -35.01 6.36 0.51
C PHE A 15 -34.58 5.69 1.83
N GLN A 16 -33.51 4.92 1.78
CA GLN A 16 -32.92 4.23 2.93
C GLN A 16 -31.47 4.67 3.09
N HIS A 17 -31.02 4.75 4.34
CA HIS A 17 -29.64 5.04 4.70
C HIS A 17 -29.20 4.05 5.76
N GLN A 18 -27.98 3.55 5.63
CA GLN A 18 -27.32 2.75 6.65
C GLN A 18 -25.91 3.28 6.84
N ASP A 19 -25.57 3.60 8.09
CA ASP A 19 -24.20 3.82 8.49
C ASP A 19 -23.61 2.47 8.93
N VAL A 20 -22.54 2.04 8.26
CA VAL A 20 -21.84 0.77 8.54
C VAL A 20 -20.48 0.99 9.20
N GLN A 21 -20.23 2.18 9.75
CA GLN A 21 -18.93 2.54 10.28
C GLN A 21 -18.52 1.65 11.47
N ALA A 22 -19.45 1.25 12.32
CA ALA A 22 -19.17 0.36 13.46
C ALA A 22 -18.68 -1.02 13.01
N GLU A 23 -19.25 -1.56 11.94
CA GLU A 23 -18.80 -2.82 11.34
C GLU A 23 -17.42 -2.69 10.69
N VAL A 24 -17.14 -1.54 10.05
CA VAL A 24 -15.82 -1.24 9.45
C VAL A 24 -14.76 -1.11 10.54
N ASP A 25 -15.05 -0.41 11.63
CA ASP A 25 -14.11 -0.19 12.75
C ASP A 25 -13.77 -1.48 13.50
N ALA A 26 -14.68 -2.46 13.47
CA ALA A 26 -14.46 -3.79 14.06
C ALA A 26 -13.55 -4.70 13.20
N MET A 27 -13.23 -4.30 11.96
CA MET A 27 -12.38 -5.09 11.08
C MET A 27 -10.92 -5.11 11.57
N PRO A 28 -10.17 -6.21 11.37
CA PRO A 28 -8.78 -6.29 11.79
C PRO A 28 -7.91 -5.20 11.17
N THR A 29 -7.12 -4.53 12.00
CA THR A 29 -6.07 -3.60 11.58
C THR A 29 -4.69 -4.22 11.77
N ARG A 30 -3.67 -3.59 11.18
CA ARG A 30 -2.26 -3.91 11.45
C ARG A 30 -1.56 -2.71 12.02
N ASP A 31 -0.72 -2.93 13.03
CA ASP A 31 0.08 -1.89 13.63
C ASP A 31 1.20 -1.43 12.69
N LEU A 32 1.54 -0.15 12.79
CA LEU A 32 2.68 0.45 12.11
C LEU A 32 3.92 0.39 13.02
N GLU A 33 4.98 -0.22 12.54
CA GLU A 33 6.30 -0.25 13.17
C GLU A 33 7.24 0.70 12.39
N SER A 34 7.16 1.99 12.73
CA SER A 34 7.91 3.04 12.03
C SER A 34 9.41 2.84 12.09
N GLY A 35 9.96 2.43 13.24
CA GLY A 35 11.39 2.20 13.46
C GLY A 35 11.93 0.84 13.03
N PHE A 36 11.19 0.07 12.22
CA PHE A 36 11.60 -1.26 11.82
C PHE A 36 12.91 -1.25 11.00
N MET A 37 13.80 -2.19 11.30
CA MET A 37 15.01 -2.48 10.52
C MET A 37 15.12 -3.99 10.34
N GLY A 38 15.55 -4.42 9.15
CA GLY A 38 15.70 -5.83 8.82
C GLY A 38 14.85 -6.26 7.64
N ASN A 39 14.59 -7.55 7.53
CA ASN A 39 13.92 -8.12 6.37
C ASN A 39 12.40 -8.03 6.52
N ALA A 40 11.72 -7.52 5.49
CA ALA A 40 10.28 -7.47 5.40
C ALA A 40 9.82 -7.76 3.96
N ARG A 41 8.57 -8.20 3.79
CA ARG A 41 8.00 -8.54 2.49
C ARG A 41 7.27 -7.34 1.90
N ILE A 42 7.50 -7.01 0.64
CA ILE A 42 6.75 -5.94 -0.04
C ILE A 42 5.29 -6.38 -0.22
N GLU A 43 4.33 -5.64 0.35
CA GLU A 43 2.87 -5.85 0.14
C GLU A 43 2.32 -5.02 -1.02
N GLY A 44 2.98 -3.91 -1.34
CA GLY A 44 2.60 -3.00 -2.41
C GLY A 44 3.66 -1.91 -2.57
N TYR A 45 3.81 -1.39 -3.78
CA TYR A 45 4.78 -0.32 -4.06
C TYR A 45 4.29 0.62 -5.15
N VAL A 46 4.91 1.79 -5.20
CA VAL A 46 4.78 2.76 -6.29
C VAL A 46 6.16 3.22 -6.72
N VAL A 47 6.32 3.50 -8.01
CA VAL A 47 7.52 4.15 -8.56
C VAL A 47 7.12 5.54 -9.04
N MET A 48 7.75 6.56 -8.47
CA MET A 48 7.46 7.96 -8.79
C MET A 48 8.34 8.42 -9.94
N TYR A 49 7.71 8.99 -10.98
CA TYR A 49 8.40 9.66 -12.08
C TYR A 49 8.46 11.15 -11.79
N GLY A 50 9.68 11.69 -11.74
CA GLY A 50 9.97 13.12 -11.62
C GLY A 50 10.35 13.76 -12.95
N LYS A 51 10.80 15.02 -12.90
CA LYS A 51 11.13 15.82 -14.09
C LYS A 51 12.28 15.27 -14.94
N ASP A 52 13.26 14.62 -14.30
CA ASP A 52 14.50 14.13 -14.95
C ASP A 52 14.54 12.59 -15.08
N GLY A 53 13.43 11.90 -14.82
CA GLY A 53 13.39 10.43 -14.75
C GLY A 53 12.80 9.94 -13.43
N PHE A 54 13.23 8.77 -12.95
CA PHE A 54 12.73 8.22 -11.69
C PHE A 54 13.17 9.06 -10.49
N ASP A 55 12.23 9.43 -9.63
CA ASP A 55 12.48 10.20 -8.40
C ASP A 55 12.73 9.27 -7.21
N ALA A 56 11.76 8.42 -6.88
CA ALA A 56 11.87 7.44 -5.81
C ALA A 56 10.82 6.32 -5.98
N ALA A 57 11.10 5.13 -5.46
CA ALA A 57 10.09 4.11 -5.24
C ALA A 57 9.75 4.00 -3.75
N TRP A 58 8.47 3.87 -3.43
CA TRP A 58 7.96 3.69 -2.06
C TRP A 58 7.31 2.32 -1.95
N ALA A 59 7.59 1.62 -0.86
CA ALA A 59 7.01 0.31 -0.57
C ALA A 59 6.37 0.30 0.82
N GLY A 60 5.17 -0.29 0.90
CA GLY A 60 4.62 -0.79 2.15
C GLY A 60 5.10 -2.22 2.35
N LEU A 61 5.68 -2.52 3.52
CA LEU A 61 6.26 -3.83 3.82
C LEU A 61 5.60 -4.47 5.04
N LEU A 62 5.50 -5.79 5.03
CA LEU A 62 5.01 -6.63 6.11
C LEU A 62 6.17 -7.35 6.78
N THR A 63 6.33 -7.15 8.08
CA THR A 63 7.32 -7.84 8.89
C THR A 63 6.87 -9.26 9.20
N GLU A 64 7.78 -10.14 9.64
CA GLU A 64 7.43 -11.49 10.11
C GLU A 64 6.48 -11.48 11.32
N ARG A 65 6.45 -10.37 12.07
CA ARG A 65 5.53 -10.15 13.21
C ARG A 65 4.13 -9.73 12.78
N GLY A 66 3.89 -9.51 11.48
CA GLY A 66 2.60 -9.05 10.96
C GLY A 66 2.35 -7.55 11.12
N THR A 67 3.34 -6.78 11.57
CA THR A 67 3.31 -5.30 11.58
C THR A 67 3.68 -4.77 10.20
N ARG A 68 3.23 -3.55 9.88
CA ARG A 68 3.61 -2.85 8.67
C ARG A 68 4.74 -1.87 8.93
N THR A 69 5.57 -1.63 7.92
CA THR A 69 6.53 -0.53 7.88
C THR A 69 6.55 0.07 6.47
N TRP A 70 7.19 1.22 6.32
CA TRP A 70 7.38 1.89 5.03
C TRP A 70 8.86 2.10 4.80
N ALA A 71 9.27 1.93 3.55
CA ALA A 71 10.61 2.27 3.11
C ALA A 71 10.59 2.79 1.67
N MET A 72 11.64 3.50 1.28
CA MET A 72 11.83 4.01 -0.08
C MET A 72 13.17 3.57 -0.68
N THR A 73 13.31 3.62 -2.01
CA THR A 73 14.61 3.53 -2.67
C THR A 73 14.75 4.62 -3.73
N ARG A 74 15.98 5.09 -3.93
CA ARG A 74 16.38 6.01 -5.01
C ARG A 74 17.37 5.35 -5.98
N ASP A 75 17.60 4.05 -5.83
CA ASP A 75 18.40 3.28 -6.76
C ASP A 75 17.70 3.28 -8.14
N GLN A 76 18.35 3.89 -9.12
CA GLN A 76 17.80 4.09 -10.45
C GLN A 76 17.61 2.76 -11.19
N ASP A 77 18.54 1.82 -11.06
CA ASP A 77 18.48 0.53 -11.74
C ASP A 77 17.37 -0.33 -11.15
N MET A 78 17.25 -0.32 -9.82
CA MET A 78 16.15 -0.98 -9.12
C MET A 78 14.80 -0.38 -9.51
N MET A 79 14.68 0.96 -9.58
CA MET A 79 13.44 1.61 -10.02
C MET A 79 13.08 1.26 -11.47
N VAL A 80 14.05 1.20 -12.38
CA VAL A 80 13.84 0.71 -13.76
C VAL A 80 13.28 -0.71 -13.72
N ASP A 81 13.88 -1.61 -12.94
CA ASP A 81 13.46 -3.00 -12.84
C ASP A 81 12.05 -3.16 -12.23
N MET A 82 11.72 -2.38 -11.20
CA MET A 82 10.41 -2.35 -10.56
C MET A 82 9.26 -1.94 -11.49
N THR A 83 9.55 -1.24 -12.59
CA THR A 83 8.55 -0.90 -13.61
C THR A 83 8.31 -2.00 -14.64
N ARG A 84 9.17 -3.02 -14.65
CA ARG A 84 9.17 -4.11 -15.64
C ARG A 84 8.85 -5.46 -15.02
N ASN A 85 9.17 -5.60 -13.73
CA ASN A 85 9.06 -6.85 -12.98
C ASN A 85 8.26 -6.63 -11.70
N GLU A 86 7.53 -7.66 -11.28
CA GLU A 86 6.72 -7.64 -10.05
C GLU A 86 7.60 -7.77 -8.80
N TYR A 87 7.42 -6.86 -7.84
CA TYR A 87 8.15 -6.81 -6.56
C TYR A 87 7.29 -7.15 -5.34
N VAL A 88 5.97 -7.11 -5.45
CA VAL A 88 5.06 -7.60 -4.42
C VAL A 88 5.39 -9.06 -4.12
N GLY A 89 5.49 -9.37 -2.83
CA GLY A 89 5.87 -10.69 -2.35
C GLY A 89 7.38 -10.91 -2.25
N ARG A 90 8.24 -10.05 -2.79
CA ARG A 90 9.70 -10.16 -2.58
C ARG A 90 10.09 -9.72 -1.18
N THR A 91 11.17 -10.30 -0.65
CA THR A 91 11.83 -9.84 0.57
C THR A 91 12.71 -8.65 0.25
N ALA A 92 12.63 -7.60 1.06
CA ALA A 92 13.51 -6.46 1.01
C ALA A 92 14.10 -6.20 2.40
N ARG A 93 15.30 -5.64 2.45
CA ARG A 93 15.95 -5.23 3.70
C ARG A 93 15.77 -3.75 3.94
N VAL A 94 15.14 -3.38 5.05
CA VAL A 94 14.94 -1.99 5.50
C VAL A 94 16.09 -1.57 6.42
N ASN A 95 16.68 -0.40 6.17
CA ASN A 95 17.72 0.19 6.99
C ASN A 95 17.18 1.27 7.96
N ALA A 96 18.06 1.88 8.76
CA ALA A 96 17.69 2.89 9.75
C ALA A 96 17.16 4.21 9.16
N GLU A 97 17.40 4.46 7.87
CA GLU A 97 16.96 5.65 7.14
C GLU A 97 15.66 5.40 6.37
N HIS A 98 15.00 4.27 6.64
CA HIS A 98 13.83 3.80 5.90
C HIS A 98 14.11 3.63 4.41
N GLN A 99 15.33 3.20 4.06
CA GLN A 99 15.65 2.75 2.71
C GLN A 99 15.54 1.24 2.59
N PHE A 100 15.11 0.75 1.43
CA PHE A 100 15.07 -0.68 1.14
C PHE A 100 15.91 -1.09 -0.07
N SER A 101 16.46 -2.30 0.01
CA SER A 101 17.15 -3.00 -1.07
C SER A 101 16.61 -4.44 -1.19
N ILE A 102 16.81 -5.08 -2.34
CA ILE A 102 16.53 -6.52 -2.55
C ILE A 102 17.78 -7.36 -2.36
#